data_AF-A0A1H3ZT46-F1
#
_entry.id   AF-A0A1H3ZT46-F1
#
_cell.length_a   1.000
_cell.length_b   1.000
_cell.length_c   1.000
_cell.angle_alpha   90.00
_cell.angle_beta   90.00
_cell.angle_gamma   90.00
#
_symmetry.space_group_name_H-M   'P 1'
#
loop_
_entity.id
_entity.type
_entity.pdbx_description
1 polymer ?
#
loop_
_entity_poly.entity_id
_entity_poly.type
_entity_poly.pdbx_seq_one_letter_code
_entity_poly.pdbx_strand_id
1 'polypeptide(L)'
;MDKITTKLLQLANDAEQAFSRSAQNQSVCQLHKQGQVTNRLKYCEARDSVVRQILRTTRGDKPTVEKIIQNLEQIETKHLALKNSLVLTSPDWQSYVAGALSMVNDIKAILKEE
;
A
#
# COMPACT_ATOMS: atom_id res chain seq x y z
N MET A 1 18.91 8.68 4.81
CA MET A 1 18.16 7.40 4.92
C MET A 1 17.37 7.27 6.21
N ASP A 2 17.91 7.66 7.36
CA ASP A 2 17.22 7.51 8.65
C ASP A 2 15.91 8.30 8.73
N LYS A 3 15.90 9.57 8.30
CA LYS A 3 14.68 10.40 8.25
C LYS A 3 13.58 9.81 7.37
N ILE A 4 13.94 9.35 6.17
CA ILE A 4 13.04 8.61 5.25
C ILE A 4 12.48 7.37 5.95
N THR A 5 13.34 6.58 6.60
CA THR A 5 12.94 5.35 7.28
C THR A 5 11.96 5.62 8.41
N THR A 6 12.21 6.65 9.23
CA THR A 6 11.28 7.08 10.30
C THR A 6 9.92 7.50 9.74
N LYS A 7 9.90 8.32 8.68
CA LYS A 7 8.65 8.73 8.01
C LYS A 7 7.88 7.52 7.45
N LEU A 8 8.59 6.58 6.82
CA LEU A 8 7.99 5.34 6.30
C LEU A 8 7.45 4.42 7.41
N LEU A 9 8.14 4.34 8.56
CA LEU A 9 7.67 3.58 9.72
C LEU A 9 6.39 4.17 10.30
N GLN A 10 6.31 5.51 10.42
CA GLN A 10 5.08 6.18 10.84
C GLN A 10 3.94 5.91 9.86
N LEU A 11 4.20 6.08 8.55
CA LEU A 11 3.20 5.83 7.51
C LEU A 11 2.71 4.37 7.51
N ALA A 12 3.59 3.41 7.80
CA ALA A 12 3.22 2.01 7.94
C ALA A 12 2.34 1.75 9.16
N ASN A 13 2.68 2.33 10.31
CA ASN A 13 1.86 2.23 11.51
C ASN A 13 0.46 2.84 11.27
N ASP A 14 0.37 3.99 10.61
CA ASP A 14 -0.90 4.63 10.30
C ASP A 14 -1.75 3.79 9.32
N ALA A 15 -1.10 3.19 8.31
CA ALA A 15 -1.76 2.28 7.38
C ALA A 15 -2.27 1.01 8.06
N GLU A 16 -1.49 0.40 8.95
CA GLU A 16 -1.87 -0.78 9.73
C GLU A 16 -3.07 -0.50 10.65
N GLN A 17 -3.06 0.66 11.32
CA GLN A 17 -4.18 1.07 12.16
C GLN A 17 -5.44 1.35 11.34
N ALA A 18 -5.31 1.99 10.18
CA ALA A 18 -6.44 2.22 9.29
C ALA A 18 -7.01 0.91 8.73
N PHE A 19 -6.14 -0.04 8.38
CA PHE A 19 -6.50 -1.39 7.96
C PHE A 19 -7.27 -2.14 9.05
N SER A 20 -6.72 -2.21 10.26
CA SER A 20 -7.37 -2.84 11.43
C SER A 20 -8.74 -2.24 11.73
N ARG A 21 -8.85 -0.91 11.69
CA ARG A 21 -10.13 -0.20 11.85
C ARG A 21 -11.12 -0.52 10.73
N SER A 22 -10.68 -0.60 9.47
CA SER A 22 -11.54 -0.96 8.34
C SER A 22 -12.03 -2.41 8.37
N ALA A 23 -11.28 -3.30 9.02
CA ALA A 23 -11.69 -4.68 9.29
C ALA A 23 -12.56 -4.80 10.55
N GLN A 24 -12.86 -3.69 11.24
CA GLN A 24 -13.57 -3.67 12.54
C GLN A 24 -12.91 -4.60 13.58
N ASN A 25 -11.58 -4.73 13.51
CA ASN A 25 -10.80 -5.69 14.31
C ASN A 25 -11.20 -7.17 14.14
N GLN A 26 -11.92 -7.51 13.08
CA GLN A 26 -12.26 -8.88 12.72
C GLN A 26 -11.16 -9.50 11.84
N SER A 27 -11.13 -10.84 11.77
CA SER A 27 -10.22 -11.52 10.85
C SER A 27 -10.60 -11.22 9.41
N VAL A 28 -9.66 -10.70 8.62
CA VAL A 28 -9.84 -10.44 7.19
C VAL A 28 -10.24 -11.71 6.45
N CYS A 29 -9.64 -12.85 6.80
CA CYS A 29 -10.04 -14.15 6.25
C CYS A 29 -11.51 -14.48 6.53
N GLN A 30 -12.03 -14.15 7.71
CA GLN A 30 -13.45 -14.33 8.03
C GLN A 30 -14.34 -13.37 7.23
N LEU A 31 -13.95 -12.10 7.11
CA LEU A 31 -14.68 -11.12 6.30
C LEU A 31 -14.78 -11.55 4.84
N HIS A 32 -13.70 -12.09 4.28
CA HIS A 32 -13.69 -12.69 2.94
C HIS A 32 -14.62 -13.90 2.84
N LYS A 33 -14.58 -14.83 3.80
CA LYS A 33 -15.46 -16.01 3.82
C LYS A 33 -16.94 -15.65 3.93
N GLN A 34 -17.26 -14.56 4.62
CA GLN A 34 -18.63 -14.09 4.85
C GLN A 34 -19.14 -13.15 3.74
N GLY A 35 -18.30 -12.81 2.76
CA GLY A 35 -18.66 -11.83 1.72
C GLY A 35 -18.84 -10.40 2.26
N GLN A 36 -18.29 -10.10 3.43
CA GLN A 36 -18.42 -8.79 4.12
C GLN A 36 -17.23 -7.85 3.81
N VAL A 37 -16.53 -8.11 2.71
CA VAL A 37 -15.41 -7.30 2.27
C VAL A 37 -15.94 -5.97 1.75
N THR A 38 -15.48 -4.89 2.36
CA THR A 38 -15.84 -3.54 1.93
C THR A 38 -14.78 -2.95 1.02
N ASN A 39 -15.17 -2.03 0.14
CA ASN A 39 -14.25 -1.22 -0.65
C ASN A 39 -13.21 -0.49 0.23
N ARG A 40 -13.63 -0.04 1.42
CA ARG A 40 -12.74 0.60 2.39
C ARG A 40 -11.68 -0.36 2.91
N LEU A 41 -12.06 -1.61 3.23
CA LEU A 41 -11.12 -2.64 3.64
C LEU A 41 -10.08 -2.90 2.55
N LYS A 42 -10.51 -3.08 1.30
CA LYS A 42 -9.60 -3.31 0.15
C LYS A 42 -8.65 -2.15 -0.10
N TYR A 43 -9.14 -0.92 0.02
CA TYR A 43 -8.31 0.27 -0.08
C TYR A 43 -7.22 0.31 1.01
N CYS A 44 -7.60 0.04 2.27
CA CYS A 44 -6.65 0.03 3.38
C CYS A 44 -5.66 -1.14 3.32
N GLU A 45 -6.12 -2.32 2.89
CA GLU A 45 -5.28 -3.51 2.63
C GLU A 45 -4.16 -3.20 1.64
N ALA A 46 -4.51 -2.58 0.50
CA ALA A 46 -3.54 -2.23 -0.52
C ALA A 46 -2.51 -1.21 -0.01
N ARG A 47 -2.96 -0.20 0.74
CA ARG A 47 -2.08 0.81 1.36
C ARG A 47 -1.06 0.16 2.30
N ASP A 48 -1.53 -0.69 3.22
CA ASP A 48 -0.67 -1.41 4.17
C ASP A 48 0.33 -2.33 3.44
N SER A 49 -0.13 -3.06 2.42
CA SER A 49 0.74 -3.92 1.60
C SER A 49 1.87 -3.14 0.92
N VAL A 50 1.57 -1.99 0.29
CA VAL A 50 2.57 -1.18 -0.43
C VAL A 50 3.63 -0.64 0.54
N VAL A 51 3.23 -0.03 1.65
CA VAL A 51 4.20 0.57 2.58
C VAL A 51 5.07 -0.49 3.26
N ARG A 52 4.53 -1.67 3.57
CA ARG A 52 5.33 -2.80 4.08
C ARG A 52 6.33 -3.32 3.04
N GLN A 53 5.94 -3.40 1.76
CA GLN A 53 6.85 -3.78 0.69
C GLN A 53 8.01 -2.79 0.55
N ILE A 54 7.73 -1.48 0.65
CA ILE A 54 8.76 -0.45 0.62
C ILE A 54 9.66 -0.50 1.86
N LEU A 55 9.10 -0.68 3.06
CA LEU A 55 9.90 -0.86 4.28
C LEU A 55 10.83 -2.07 4.24
N ARG A 56 10.46 -3.15 3.55
CA ARG A 56 11.40 -4.28 3.34
C ARG A 56 12.61 -3.86 2.49
N THR A 57 12.40 -2.95 1.54
CA THR A 57 13.49 -2.41 0.71
C THR A 57 14.47 -1.59 1.55
N THR A 58 13.99 -0.89 2.58
CA THR A 58 14.84 -0.10 3.49
C THR A 58 15.64 -0.94 4.48
N ARG A 59 15.29 -2.23 4.66
CA ARG A 59 15.94 -3.15 5.61
C ARG A 59 16.95 -4.12 4.95
N GLY A 60 17.18 -4.04 3.65
CA GLY A 60 18.16 -4.88 2.95
C GLY A 60 19.61 -4.42 3.13
N ASP A 61 20.58 -5.21 2.63
CA ASP A 61 22.03 -5.01 2.88
C ASP A 61 22.61 -3.66 2.42
N LYS A 62 21.95 -2.96 1.50
CA LYS A 62 22.29 -1.59 1.07
C LYS A 62 21.02 -0.87 0.60
N PRO A 63 20.26 -0.24 1.51
CA PRO A 63 19.06 0.47 1.16
C PRO A 63 19.45 1.81 0.56
N THR A 64 19.04 2.07 -0.69
CA THR A 64 19.24 3.36 -1.34
C THR A 64 17.90 3.93 -1.76
N VAL A 65 17.85 5.26 -1.91
CA VAL A 65 16.64 5.96 -2.37
C VAL A 65 16.26 5.47 -3.77
N GLU A 66 17.23 5.20 -4.63
CA GLU A 66 17.02 4.69 -5.99
C GLU A 66 16.31 3.33 -5.99
N LYS A 67 16.69 2.41 -5.08
CA LYS A 67 15.99 1.12 -4.96
C LYS A 67 14.55 1.28 -4.49
N ILE A 68 14.29 2.24 -3.60
CA ILE A 68 12.93 2.56 -3.16
C ILE A 68 12.12 3.08 -4.35
N ILE A 69 12.68 4.02 -5.12
CA ILE A 69 12.05 4.58 -6.32
C ILE A 69 11.74 3.48 -7.34
N GLN A 70 12.70 2.62 -7.66
CA GLN A 70 12.50 1.49 -8.59
C GLN A 70 11.37 0.56 -8.13
N ASN A 71 11.30 0.26 -6.82
CA ASN A 71 10.22 -0.58 -6.29
C ASN A 71 8.86 0.14 -6.37
N LEU A 72 8.82 1.44 -6.09
CA LEU A 72 7.60 2.26 -6.26
C LEU A 72 7.12 2.30 -7.71
N GLU A 73 8.03 2.48 -8.68
CA GLU A 73 7.71 2.48 -10.11
C GLU A 73 7.15 1.13 -10.58
N GLN A 74 7.72 0.02 -10.09
CA GLN A 74 7.21 -1.32 -10.37
C GLN A 74 5.81 -1.53 -9.79
N ILE A 75 5.59 -1.12 -8.53
CA ILE A 75 4.28 -1.17 -7.88
C ILE A 75 3.27 -0.33 -8.65
N GLU A 76 3.63 0.90 -9.00
CA GLU A 76 2.77 1.84 -9.73
C GLU A 76 2.40 1.28 -11.10
N THR A 77 3.37 0.81 -11.88
CA THR A 77 3.15 0.23 -13.21
C THR A 77 2.18 -0.95 -13.12
N LYS A 78 2.38 -1.85 -12.15
CA LYS A 78 1.49 -2.99 -11.93
C LYS A 78 0.06 -2.53 -11.60
N HIS A 79 -0.10 -1.56 -10.71
CA HIS A 79 -1.43 -1.11 -10.30
C HIS A 79 -2.12 -0.24 -11.35
N LEU A 80 -1.38 0.52 -12.17
CA LEU A 80 -1.92 1.21 -13.33
C LEU A 80 -2.42 0.23 -14.40
N ALA A 81 -1.71 -0.87 -14.63
CA ALA A 81 -2.18 -1.94 -15.51
C ALA A 81 -3.47 -2.59 -14.98
N LEU A 82 -3.55 -2.82 -13.65
CA LEU A 82 -4.78 -3.32 -13.01
C LEU A 82 -5.93 -2.31 -13.09
N LYS A 83 -5.65 -1.01 -12.91
CA LYS A 83 -6.64 0.09 -13.03
C LYS A 83 -7.33 0.08 -14.38
N ASN A 84 -6.53 -0.10 -15.44
CA ASN A 84 -6.99 -0.08 -16.82
C ASN A 84 -7.41 -1.48 -17.32
N SER A 85 -7.48 -2.49 -16.44
CA SER A 85 -7.86 -3.84 -16.80
C SER A 85 -9.35 -3.91 -17.18
N LEU A 86 -9.65 -4.58 -18.29
CA LEU A 86 -11.03 -4.88 -18.69
C LEU A 86 -11.66 -6.02 -17.89
N VAL A 87 -10.85 -6.78 -17.14
CA VAL A 87 -11.28 -7.97 -16.40
C VAL A 87 -11.46 -7.66 -14.91
N LEU A 88 -10.61 -6.80 -14.33
CA LEU A 88 -10.60 -6.50 -12.89
C LEU A 88 -11.30 -5.17 -12.61
N THR A 89 -12.56 -5.08 -13.02
CA THR A 89 -13.36 -3.85 -13.01
C THR A 89 -14.28 -3.71 -11.81
N SER A 90 -14.40 -4.74 -10.96
CA SER A 90 -15.28 -4.69 -9.82
C SER A 90 -14.83 -3.63 -8.79
N PRO A 91 -15.77 -3.05 -8.01
CA PRO A 91 -15.47 -1.93 -7.11
C PRO A 91 -14.40 -2.24 -6.06
N ASP A 92 -14.31 -3.49 -5.62
CA ASP A 92 -13.33 -3.99 -4.65
C ASP A 92 -11.91 -3.99 -5.24
N TRP A 93 -11.76 -4.45 -6.49
CA TRP A 93 -10.50 -4.36 -7.24
C TRP A 93 -10.09 -2.92 -7.49
N GLN A 94 -11.03 -2.06 -7.91
CA GLN A 94 -10.74 -0.65 -8.14
C GLN A 94 -10.36 0.09 -6.86
N SER A 95 -10.97 -0.27 -5.72
CA SER A 95 -10.61 0.28 -4.41
C SER A 95 -9.23 -0.17 -3.95
N TYR A 96 -8.87 -1.44 -4.18
CA TYR A 96 -7.52 -1.96 -3.92
C TYR A 96 -6.48 -1.20 -4.74
N VAL A 97 -6.72 -1.03 -6.05
CA VAL A 97 -5.83 -0.27 -6.94
C VAL A 97 -5.68 1.19 -6.49
N ALA A 98 -6.79 1.85 -6.15
CA ALA A 98 -6.77 3.22 -5.65
C ALA A 98 -5.96 3.35 -4.35
N GLY A 99 -6.07 2.36 -3.45
CA GLY A 99 -5.29 2.31 -2.21
C GLY A 99 -3.80 2.21 -2.48
N ALA A 100 -3.38 1.29 -3.34
CA ALA A 100 -1.98 1.11 -3.70
C ALA A 100 -1.37 2.38 -4.32
N LEU A 101 -2.05 2.96 -5.33
CA LEU A 101 -1.56 4.18 -6.00
C LEU A 101 -1.54 5.39 -5.07
N SER A 102 -2.51 5.48 -4.16
CA SER A 102 -2.50 6.53 -3.13
C SER A 102 -1.30 6.40 -2.20
N MET A 103 -0.95 5.20 -1.74
CA MET A 103 0.25 4.99 -0.91
C MET A 103 1.55 5.27 -1.68
N VAL A 104 1.62 4.89 -2.96
CA VAL A 104 2.76 5.24 -3.83
C VAL A 104 2.97 6.75 -3.85
N ASN A 105 1.89 7.54 -4.03
CA ASN A 105 1.98 9.00 -4.05
C ASN A 105 2.46 9.57 -2.71
N ASP A 106 1.94 9.07 -1.58
CA ASP A 106 2.35 9.51 -0.25
C ASP A 106 3.85 9.25 -0.01
N ILE A 107 4.34 8.08 -0.43
CA ILE A 107 5.76 7.73 -0.30
C ILE A 107 6.61 8.60 -1.24
N LYS A 108 6.19 8.81 -2.49
CA LYS A 108 6.89 9.72 -3.42
C LYS A 108 6.98 11.13 -2.87
N ALA A 109 5.95 11.62 -2.16
CA ALA A 109 5.99 12.91 -1.49
C ALA A 109 7.06 12.95 -0.39
N ILE A 110 7.13 11.91 0.46
CA ILE A 110 8.19 11.77 1.47
C ILE A 110 9.59 11.85 0.85
N LEU A 111 9.80 11.19 -0.29
CA LEU A 111 11.10 11.17 -0.97
C LEU A 111 11.48 12.52 -1.60
N LYS A 112 10.50 13.38 -1.93
CA LYS A 112 10.75 14.73 -2.50
C LYS A 112 11.07 15.80 -1.45
N GLU A 113 10.76 15.53 -0.19
CA GLU A 113 11.02 16.44 0.96
C GLU A 113 12.42 16.26 1.58
N GLU A 114 13.29 15.48 0.95
CA GLU A 114 14.65 15.14 1.37
C GLU A 114 15.67 15.64 0.37
#